data_AF-A0A0V1IBA8-F1
#
_entry.id   AF-A0A0V1IBA8-F1
#
_cell.length_a   1.000
_cell.length_b   1.000
_cell.length_c   1.000
_cell.angle_alpha   90.00
_cell.angle_beta   90.00
_cell.angle_gamma   90.00
#
_symmetry.space_group_name_H-M   'P 1'
#
loop_
_entity.id
_entity.type
_entity.pdbx_description
1 polymer ?
#
loop_
_entity_poly.entity_id
_entity_poly.type
_entity_poly.pdbx_seq_one_letter_code
_entity_poly.pdbx_strand_id
1 'polypeptide(L)'
;LLSPLADLFHIIRMGMIMRLCVSRDAADEEAKEQKRVNKQIEEQLQKDKQLYRATHRLLLLGAGESGKSTIVKQMRILHINGFSERERRDKITDIKRNIRDSITVIVKSMEELNPPIRLEKSSNMEHVRYMLEVACVPDFEYPDDFFDRVKDLWKDQGVQASYERSNEYQLIDCAKYFLDKIDEVRKVDYTPSEQDILRCRVMTTGIFETKFEVDKVRFHMFDVGGQRDERRKWIQCFNDVTAVIFVCASSSYNMVLLEDKTVNRLRESLSLFKSIWNNRWLKTISVILFLNKQDLLAEKIKSGRHKLEDYFPEYSNYLIPSDAQFEPGEDPCVVRAKYFIRGEFLKLCLPSMREQAAGVPLPCVLTEESASAKPLVQTGRGGTLTLHALRSHSSSSISRTYRYIYPHFTCALDSANLISTATGDSRHHCYPHFTCAVDTENIRRVFNDCRDIIQRIHLRQYELL
;
A
#
# COMPACT_ATOMS: atom_id res chain seq x y z
N LEU A 1 88.90 44.19 11.41
CA LEU A 1 88.06 43.24 12.18
C LEU A 1 86.57 43.27 11.76
N LEU A 2 86.24 43.50 10.47
CA LEU A 2 84.83 43.62 10.02
C LEU A 2 84.47 42.75 8.79
N SER A 3 85.30 41.78 8.37
CA SER A 3 84.97 40.91 7.23
C SER A 3 84.14 39.65 7.55
N PRO A 4 84.26 38.96 8.70
CA PRO A 4 83.54 37.69 8.91
C PRO A 4 82.04 37.86 9.19
N LEU A 5 81.64 39.03 9.69
CA LEU A 5 80.23 39.31 10.05
C LEU A 5 79.37 39.63 8.83
N ALA A 6 79.95 40.19 7.76
CA ALA A 6 79.23 40.51 6.53
C ALA A 6 78.84 39.24 5.75
N ASP A 7 79.76 38.26 5.66
CA ASP A 7 79.50 36.98 4.99
C ASP A 7 78.47 36.14 5.75
N LEU A 8 78.51 36.14 7.09
CA LEU A 8 77.53 35.44 7.92
C LEU A 8 76.12 36.04 7.75
N PHE A 9 76.00 37.36 7.70
CA PHE A 9 74.73 38.04 7.42
C PHE A 9 74.20 37.71 6.02
N HIS A 10 75.09 37.60 5.02
CA HIS A 10 74.68 37.29 3.66
C HIS A 10 74.20 35.84 3.50
N ILE A 11 74.84 34.89 4.19
CA ILE A 11 74.44 33.48 4.24
C ILE A 11 73.11 33.30 4.99
N ILE A 12 72.92 33.97 6.15
CA ILE A 12 71.66 33.92 6.90
C ILE A 12 70.52 34.53 6.07
N ARG A 13 70.76 35.65 5.37
CA ARG A 13 69.77 36.29 4.50
C ARG A 13 69.40 35.42 3.29
N MET A 14 70.39 34.79 2.64
CA MET A 14 70.15 33.82 1.55
C MET A 14 69.37 32.58 2.05
N GLY A 15 69.72 32.06 3.23
CA GLY A 15 69.01 30.95 3.85
C GLY A 15 67.55 31.28 4.20
N MET A 16 67.27 32.48 4.72
CA MET A 16 65.89 32.93 4.97
C MET A 16 65.10 33.12 3.67
N ILE A 17 65.71 33.69 2.63
CA ILE A 17 65.05 33.87 1.32
C ILE A 17 64.72 32.52 0.69
N MET A 18 65.67 31.58 0.68
CA MET A 18 65.45 30.24 0.11
C MET A 18 64.37 29.47 0.89
N ARG A 19 64.33 29.59 2.23
CA ARG A 19 63.28 28.98 3.07
C ARG A 19 61.90 29.62 2.83
N LEU A 20 61.85 30.94 2.63
CA LEU A 20 60.61 31.66 2.26
C LEU A 20 60.11 31.29 0.86
N CYS A 21 61.01 31.09 -0.11
CA CYS A 21 60.66 30.64 -1.46
C CYS A 21 60.12 29.21 -1.47
N VAL A 22 60.79 28.26 -0.80
CA VAL A 22 60.32 26.86 -0.70
C VAL A 22 58.97 26.75 0.02
N SER A 23 58.75 27.55 1.08
CA SER A 23 57.46 27.59 1.76
C SER A 23 56.34 28.22 0.92
N ARG A 24 56.65 29.18 0.03
CA ARG A 24 55.69 29.75 -0.92
C ARG A 24 55.35 28.77 -2.03
N ASP A 25 56.34 28.10 -2.60
CA ASP A 25 56.13 27.10 -3.65
C ASP A 25 55.32 25.90 -3.13
N ALA A 26 55.59 25.46 -1.88
CA ALA A 26 54.79 24.42 -1.22
C ALA A 26 53.34 24.86 -0.95
N ALA A 27 53.12 26.10 -0.51
CA ALA A 27 51.79 26.66 -0.29
C ALA A 27 51.01 26.86 -1.61
N ASP A 28 51.70 27.24 -2.69
CA ASP A 28 51.10 27.38 -4.02
C ASP A 28 50.75 26.03 -4.65
N GLU A 29 51.57 24.99 -4.46
CA GLU A 29 51.24 23.62 -4.87
C GLU A 29 50.08 23.04 -4.04
N GLU A 30 50.04 23.29 -2.73
CA GLU A 30 48.91 22.91 -1.88
C GLU A 30 47.62 23.63 -2.30
N ALA A 31 47.68 24.92 -2.64
CA ALA A 31 46.55 25.68 -3.14
C ALA A 31 46.08 25.20 -4.53
N LYS A 32 46.99 24.77 -5.41
CA LYS A 32 46.66 24.16 -6.70
C LYS A 32 46.00 22.80 -6.51
N GLU A 33 46.49 21.97 -5.60
CA GLU A 33 45.91 20.66 -5.31
C GLU A 33 44.54 20.81 -4.65
N GLN A 34 44.36 21.75 -3.70
CA GLN A 34 43.05 22.08 -3.15
C GLN A 34 42.06 22.56 -4.22
N LYS A 35 42.49 23.39 -5.18
CA LYS A 35 41.65 23.79 -6.33
C LYS A 35 41.31 22.60 -7.22
N ARG A 36 42.23 21.67 -7.44
CA ARG A 36 41.99 20.45 -8.23
C ARG A 36 41.00 19.53 -7.54
N VAL A 37 41.15 19.28 -6.24
CA VAL A 37 40.24 18.48 -5.42
C VAL A 37 38.86 19.13 -5.38
N ASN A 38 38.77 20.44 -5.13
CA ASN A 38 37.50 21.17 -5.16
C ASN A 38 36.81 21.07 -6.53
N LYS A 39 37.55 21.22 -7.63
CA LYS A 39 37.01 21.05 -8.97
C LYS A 39 36.50 19.63 -9.21
N GLN A 40 37.23 18.60 -8.76
CA GLN A 40 36.78 17.21 -8.85
C GLN A 40 35.52 16.96 -8.02
N ILE A 41 35.42 17.55 -6.83
CA ILE A 41 34.23 17.47 -5.98
C ILE A 41 33.05 18.17 -6.66
N GLU A 42 33.24 19.36 -7.23
CA GLU A 42 32.18 20.08 -7.96
C GLU A 42 31.68 19.29 -9.18
N GLU A 43 32.59 18.71 -9.97
CA GLU A 43 32.24 17.84 -11.10
C GLU A 43 31.47 16.59 -10.64
N GLN A 44 31.87 15.98 -9.53
CA GLN A 44 31.18 14.83 -8.95
C GLN A 44 29.79 15.22 -8.43
N LEU A 45 29.68 16.33 -7.71
CA LEU A 45 28.40 16.87 -7.22
C LEU A 45 27.44 17.19 -8.37
N GLN A 46 27.94 17.71 -9.49
CA GLN A 46 27.11 17.99 -10.66
C GLN A 46 26.58 16.70 -11.29
N LYS A 47 27.42 15.65 -11.40
CA LYS A 47 27.01 14.32 -11.85
C LYS A 47 25.98 13.70 -10.90
N ASP A 48 26.23 13.75 -9.60
CA ASP A 48 25.33 13.21 -8.57
C ASP A 48 23.98 13.94 -8.57
N LYS A 49 23.99 15.26 -8.79
CA LYS A 49 22.77 16.08 -8.91
C LYS A 49 21.96 15.71 -10.15
N GLN A 50 22.60 15.45 -11.28
CA GLN A 50 21.92 14.95 -12.48
C GLN A 50 21.35 13.55 -12.23
N LEU A 51 22.13 12.68 -11.59
CA LEU A 51 21.72 11.32 -11.24
C LEU A 51 20.49 11.34 -10.34
N TYR A 52 20.51 12.19 -9.32
CA TYR A 52 19.44 12.40 -8.34
C TYR A 52 18.16 12.88 -9.01
N ARG A 53 18.25 13.90 -9.88
CA ARG A 53 17.10 14.43 -10.62
C ARG A 53 16.47 13.38 -11.55
N ALA A 54 17.29 12.54 -12.17
CA ALA A 54 16.82 11.49 -13.08
C ALA A 54 16.33 10.21 -12.36
N THR A 55 16.33 10.17 -11.02
CA THR A 55 15.89 9.01 -10.24
C THR A 55 14.49 9.25 -9.67
N HIS A 56 13.55 8.37 -9.98
CA HIS A 56 12.20 8.44 -9.42
C HIS A 56 12.15 7.81 -8.03
N ARG A 57 11.75 8.61 -7.04
CA ARG A 57 11.66 8.20 -5.64
C ARG A 57 10.24 7.79 -5.32
N LEU A 58 10.02 6.53 -4.94
CA LEU A 58 8.71 5.94 -4.71
C LEU A 58 8.58 5.50 -3.25
N LEU A 59 7.55 6.00 -2.57
CA LEU A 59 7.31 5.69 -1.17
C LEU A 59 6.14 4.72 -1.01
N LEU A 60 6.38 3.54 -0.43
CA LEU A 60 5.35 2.55 -0.15
C LEU A 60 4.71 2.83 1.22
N LEU A 61 3.44 3.22 1.25
CA LEU A 61 2.68 3.44 2.49
C LEU A 61 1.52 2.46 2.60
N GLY A 62 1.01 2.28 3.82
CA GLY A 62 -0.13 1.41 4.09
C GLY A 62 -0.03 0.71 5.44
N ALA A 63 -1.14 0.16 5.90
CA ALA A 63 -1.22 -0.55 7.19
C ALA A 63 -0.28 -1.77 7.26
N GLY A 64 -0.09 -2.31 8.47
CA GLY A 64 0.61 -3.58 8.65
C GLY A 64 0.02 -4.68 7.77
N GLU A 65 0.86 -5.57 7.26
CA GLU A 65 0.43 -6.72 6.44
C GLU A 65 -0.30 -6.37 5.13
N SER A 66 -0.27 -5.12 4.67
CA SER A 66 -0.95 -4.74 3.42
C SER A 66 -0.30 -5.29 2.15
N GLY A 67 0.98 -5.67 2.23
CA GLY A 67 1.75 -6.25 1.11
C GLY A 67 2.90 -5.39 0.58
N LYS A 68 3.26 -4.28 1.25
CA LYS A 68 4.36 -3.38 0.84
C LYS A 68 5.68 -4.11 0.58
N SER A 69 6.17 -4.88 1.56
CA SER A 69 7.42 -5.63 1.42
C SER A 69 7.33 -6.71 0.34
N THR A 70 6.15 -7.27 0.07
CA THR A 70 5.93 -8.20 -1.03
C THR A 70 6.09 -7.50 -2.39
N ILE A 71 5.61 -6.26 -2.54
CA ILE A 71 5.85 -5.46 -3.75
C ILE A 71 7.35 -5.19 -3.95
N VAL A 72 8.09 -4.87 -2.89
CA VAL A 72 9.57 -4.72 -3.01
C VAL A 72 10.24 -6.01 -3.43
N LYS A 73 9.85 -7.16 -2.85
CA LYS A 73 10.35 -8.47 -3.27
C LYS A 73 10.07 -8.72 -4.76
N GLN A 74 8.90 -8.33 -5.27
CA GLN A 74 8.60 -8.43 -6.71
C GLN A 74 9.53 -7.56 -7.56
N MET A 75 9.86 -6.34 -7.14
CA MET A 75 10.82 -5.50 -7.86
C MET A 75 12.21 -6.13 -7.91
N ARG A 76 12.62 -6.84 -6.84
CA ARG A 76 13.87 -7.60 -6.84
C ARG A 76 13.85 -8.74 -7.85
N ILE A 77 12.75 -9.51 -7.90
CA ILE A 77 12.57 -10.61 -8.86
C ILE A 77 12.59 -10.09 -10.30
N LEU A 78 11.84 -9.02 -10.57
CA LEU A 78 11.67 -8.48 -11.92
C LEU A 78 12.91 -7.72 -12.43
N HIS A 79 13.66 -7.04 -11.57
CA HIS A 79 14.65 -6.04 -11.99
C HIS A 79 16.03 -6.15 -11.31
N ILE A 80 16.23 -7.02 -10.33
CA ILE A 80 17.49 -7.12 -9.55
C ILE A 80 17.96 -8.57 -9.40
N ASN A 81 17.92 -9.35 -10.50
CA ASN A 81 18.38 -10.75 -10.53
C ASN A 81 17.82 -11.63 -9.38
N GLY A 82 16.64 -11.29 -8.85
CA GLY A 82 15.94 -12.04 -7.81
C GLY A 82 16.69 -12.19 -6.48
N PHE A 83 16.68 -13.42 -5.97
CA PHE A 83 17.25 -13.80 -4.69
C PHE A 83 18.36 -14.82 -4.89
N SER A 84 19.52 -14.57 -4.27
CA SER A 84 20.64 -15.50 -4.30
C SER A 84 20.35 -16.77 -3.49
N GLU A 85 21.04 -17.87 -3.81
CA GLU A 85 20.92 -19.13 -3.07
C GLU A 85 21.23 -19.00 -1.57
N ARG A 86 22.11 -18.05 -1.20
CA ARG A 86 22.38 -17.73 0.20
C ARG A 86 21.16 -17.10 0.88
N GLU A 87 20.56 -16.08 0.25
CA GLU A 87 19.36 -15.44 0.78
C GLU A 87 18.18 -16.42 0.85
N ARG A 88 18.05 -17.32 -0.12
CA ARG A 88 17.05 -18.39 -0.12
C ARG A 88 17.22 -19.29 1.10
N ARG A 89 18.44 -19.72 1.41
CA ARG A 89 18.73 -20.53 2.60
C ARG A 89 18.41 -19.78 3.90
N ASP A 90 18.76 -18.50 4.00
CA ASP A 90 18.44 -17.69 5.17
C ASP A 90 16.92 -17.58 5.41
N LYS A 91 16.10 -17.72 4.36
CA LYS A 91 14.63 -17.72 4.45
C LYS A 91 14.00 -19.04 4.90
N ILE A 92 14.75 -20.15 4.91
CA ILE A 92 14.21 -21.43 5.38
C ILE A 92 13.76 -21.32 6.84
N THR A 93 14.57 -20.68 7.69
CA THR A 93 14.26 -20.49 9.11
C THR A 93 13.01 -19.63 9.31
N ASP A 94 12.84 -18.58 8.50
CA ASP A 94 11.64 -17.73 8.54
C ASP A 94 10.38 -18.51 8.14
N ILE A 95 10.47 -19.37 7.11
CA ILE A 95 9.37 -20.21 6.63
C ILE A 95 8.98 -21.26 7.69
N LYS A 96 9.96 -21.96 8.27
CA LYS A 96 9.72 -22.93 9.36
C LYS A 96 9.06 -22.26 10.57
N ARG A 97 9.50 -21.05 10.91
CA ARG A 97 8.88 -20.23 11.96
C ARG A 97 7.44 -19.86 11.61
N ASN A 98 7.17 -19.45 10.37
CA ASN A 98 5.81 -19.14 9.92
C ASN A 98 4.86 -20.36 10.04
N ILE A 99 5.33 -21.57 9.73
CA ILE A 99 4.54 -22.81 9.90
C ILE A 99 4.19 -23.02 11.37
N ARG A 100 5.22 -23.00 12.23
CA ARG A 100 5.07 -23.20 13.67
C ARG A 100 4.13 -22.17 14.28
N ASP A 101 4.36 -20.89 14.02
CA ASP A 101 3.55 -19.82 14.60
C ASP A 101 2.11 -19.90 14.10
N SER A 102 1.89 -20.28 12.83
CA SER A 102 0.54 -20.47 12.27
C SER A 102 -0.23 -21.58 12.98
N ILE A 103 0.34 -22.79 13.08
CA ILE A 103 -0.36 -23.92 13.69
C ILE A 103 -0.59 -23.70 15.19
N THR A 104 0.39 -23.11 15.89
CA THR A 104 0.27 -22.76 17.31
C THR A 104 -0.88 -21.78 17.55
N VAL A 105 -1.01 -20.75 16.71
CA VAL A 105 -2.13 -19.79 16.81
C VAL A 105 -3.47 -20.46 16.55
N ILE A 106 -3.59 -21.26 15.47
CA ILE A 106 -4.87 -21.92 15.11
C ILE A 106 -5.35 -22.83 16.25
N VAL A 107 -4.43 -23.63 16.80
CA VAL A 107 -4.73 -24.58 17.88
C VAL A 107 -5.05 -23.87 19.18
N LYS A 108 -4.27 -22.84 19.56
CA LYS A 108 -4.55 -22.04 20.76
C LYS A 108 -5.92 -21.37 20.69
N SER A 109 -6.28 -20.84 19.52
CA SER A 109 -7.56 -20.15 19.34
C SER A 109 -8.77 -21.10 19.35
N MET A 110 -8.60 -22.42 19.23
CA MET A 110 -9.72 -23.37 19.31
C MET A 110 -10.52 -23.26 20.61
N GLU A 111 -9.83 -23.04 21.74
CA GLU A 111 -10.46 -22.88 23.05
C GLU A 111 -10.94 -21.43 23.31
N GLU A 112 -10.32 -20.45 22.65
CA GLU A 112 -10.66 -19.02 22.80
C GLU A 112 -11.88 -18.59 21.96
N LEU A 113 -12.20 -19.34 20.90
CA LEU A 113 -13.37 -19.09 20.04
C LEU A 113 -14.68 -19.31 20.81
N ASN A 114 -15.72 -18.58 20.43
CA ASN A 114 -17.07 -18.74 20.97
C ASN A 114 -18.08 -19.05 19.85
N PRO A 115 -18.69 -20.25 19.79
CA PRO A 115 -18.43 -21.41 20.66
C PRO A 115 -17.03 -22.00 20.42
N PRO A 116 -16.45 -22.67 21.43
CA PRO A 116 -15.14 -23.30 21.31
C PRO A 116 -15.20 -24.51 20.38
N ILE A 117 -14.10 -24.81 19.71
CA ILE A 117 -13.98 -25.92 18.79
C ILE A 117 -13.18 -27.02 19.47
N ARG A 118 -13.67 -28.26 19.37
CA ARG A 118 -12.97 -29.45 19.85
C ARG A 118 -12.21 -30.10 18.70
N LEU A 119 -11.09 -30.75 19.03
CA LEU A 119 -10.41 -31.64 18.09
C LEU A 119 -11.33 -32.78 17.70
N GLU A 120 -11.27 -33.18 16.43
CA GLU A 120 -11.98 -34.37 15.97
C GLU A 120 -11.38 -35.63 16.61
N LYS A 121 -10.05 -35.71 16.67
CA LYS A 121 -9.34 -36.83 17.29
C LYS A 121 -8.78 -36.41 18.65
N SER A 122 -9.20 -37.09 19.71
CA SER A 122 -8.67 -36.86 21.06
C SER A 122 -7.18 -37.16 21.18
N SER A 123 -6.64 -38.06 20.35
CA SER A 123 -5.20 -38.36 20.28
C SER A 123 -4.35 -37.15 19.87
N ASN A 124 -4.92 -36.21 19.10
CA ASN A 124 -4.23 -35.00 18.68
C ASN A 124 -3.98 -34.02 19.84
N MET A 125 -4.57 -34.26 21.02
CA MET A 125 -4.32 -33.43 22.20
C MET A 125 -2.85 -33.44 22.65
N GLU A 126 -2.16 -34.57 22.47
CA GLU A 126 -0.71 -34.64 22.73
C GLU A 126 0.09 -33.79 21.75
N HIS A 127 -0.35 -33.72 20.49
CA HIS A 127 0.27 -32.87 19.47
C HIS A 127 0.05 -31.38 19.80
N VAL A 128 -1.15 -31.01 20.25
CA VAL A 128 -1.47 -29.67 20.75
C VAL A 128 -0.55 -29.29 21.90
N ARG A 129 -0.43 -30.17 22.90
CA ARG A 129 0.44 -29.94 24.06
C ARG A 129 1.89 -29.75 23.64
N TYR A 130 2.40 -30.58 22.74
CA TYR A 130 3.75 -30.44 22.20
C TYR A 130 3.96 -29.09 21.49
N MET A 131 2.99 -28.61 20.71
CA MET A 131 3.08 -27.29 20.05
C MET A 131 3.15 -26.14 21.07
N LEU A 132 2.36 -26.21 22.14
CA LEU A 132 2.24 -25.14 23.14
C LEU A 132 3.38 -25.14 24.16
N GLU A 133 3.89 -26.31 24.55
CA GLU A 133 4.88 -26.45 25.63
C GLU A 133 6.32 -26.64 25.12
N VAL A 134 6.51 -27.34 24.01
CA VAL A 134 7.85 -27.74 23.52
C VAL A 134 8.27 -26.90 22.32
N ALA A 135 7.41 -26.79 21.30
CA ALA A 135 7.75 -26.09 20.07
C ALA A 135 7.79 -24.55 20.24
N CYS A 136 7.26 -24.01 21.33
CA CYS A 136 7.14 -22.56 21.55
C CYS A 136 8.47 -21.82 21.81
N VAL A 137 9.58 -22.55 21.95
CA VAL A 137 10.90 -21.96 22.25
C VAL A 137 11.45 -21.13 21.08
N PRO A 138 12.20 -20.03 21.34
CA PRO A 138 12.74 -19.17 20.29
C PRO A 138 13.70 -19.90 19.33
N ASP A 139 14.62 -20.69 19.87
CA ASP A 139 15.67 -21.41 19.13
C ASP A 139 15.28 -22.86 18.84
N PHE A 140 14.06 -23.04 18.33
CA PHE A 140 13.54 -24.37 18.02
C PHE A 140 14.22 -24.94 16.76
N GLU A 141 14.73 -26.16 16.83
CA GLU A 141 15.51 -26.79 15.74
C GLU A 141 14.65 -27.49 14.66
N TYR A 142 13.34 -27.57 14.86
CA TYR A 142 12.38 -28.22 13.93
C TYR A 142 12.74 -29.69 13.59
N PRO A 143 12.69 -30.60 14.59
CA PRO A 143 12.93 -32.02 14.37
C PRO A 143 11.86 -32.66 13.46
N ASP A 144 12.14 -33.83 12.90
CA ASP A 144 11.20 -34.55 12.04
C ASP A 144 9.82 -34.79 12.70
N ASP A 145 9.82 -35.11 13.99
CA ASP A 145 8.61 -35.30 14.80
C ASP A 145 7.73 -34.04 14.86
N PHE A 146 8.31 -32.84 14.76
CA PHE A 146 7.53 -31.60 14.66
C PHE A 146 6.67 -31.59 13.39
N PHE A 147 7.25 -31.93 12.24
CA PHE A 147 6.53 -31.90 10.97
C PHE A 147 5.41 -32.95 10.93
N ASP A 148 5.64 -34.14 11.48
CA ASP A 148 4.64 -35.19 11.58
C ASP A 148 3.44 -34.74 12.44
N ARG A 149 3.69 -34.17 13.62
CA ARG A 149 2.64 -33.64 14.50
C ARG A 149 1.84 -32.51 13.86
N VAL A 150 2.51 -31.58 13.19
CA VAL A 150 1.82 -30.46 12.50
C VAL A 150 0.96 -30.98 11.35
N LYS A 151 1.46 -31.97 10.59
CA LYS A 151 0.70 -32.59 9.51
C LYS A 151 -0.56 -33.29 10.03
N ASP A 152 -0.47 -33.99 11.15
CA ASP A 152 -1.61 -34.67 11.77
C ASP A 152 -2.62 -33.69 12.36
N LEU A 153 -2.15 -32.59 12.97
CA LEU A 153 -3.00 -31.50 13.41
C LEU A 153 -3.71 -30.82 12.24
N TRP A 154 -2.99 -30.51 11.16
CA TRP A 154 -3.57 -29.83 10.01
C TRP A 154 -4.65 -30.68 9.32
N LYS A 155 -4.57 -32.01 9.39
CA LYS A 155 -5.61 -32.91 8.86
C LYS A 155 -6.86 -33.02 9.74
N ASP A 156 -6.81 -32.57 10.99
CA ASP A 156 -7.93 -32.65 11.93
C ASP A 156 -9.06 -31.69 11.53
N GLN A 157 -10.30 -32.18 11.45
CA GLN A 157 -11.43 -31.34 11.04
C GLN A 157 -11.73 -30.22 12.05
N GLY A 158 -11.43 -30.39 13.33
CA GLY A 158 -11.53 -29.34 14.34
C GLY A 158 -10.52 -28.22 14.10
N VAL A 159 -9.28 -28.57 13.73
CA VAL A 159 -8.25 -27.58 13.39
C VAL A 159 -8.61 -26.84 12.10
N GLN A 160 -9.11 -27.55 11.08
CA GLN A 160 -9.63 -26.93 9.86
C GLN A 160 -10.80 -25.98 10.15
N ALA A 161 -11.76 -26.39 10.98
CA ALA A 161 -12.87 -25.53 11.39
C ALA A 161 -12.40 -24.27 12.14
N SER A 162 -11.34 -24.38 12.95
CA SER A 162 -10.71 -23.22 13.60
C SER A 162 -10.06 -22.29 12.59
N TYR A 163 -9.33 -22.83 11.61
CA TYR A 163 -8.72 -22.05 10.53
C TYR A 163 -9.76 -21.27 9.72
N GLU A 164 -10.92 -21.87 9.45
CA GLU A 164 -11.99 -21.22 8.69
C GLU A 164 -12.63 -20.04 9.44
N ARG A 165 -12.46 -19.98 10.77
CA ARG A 165 -12.84 -18.84 11.64
C ARG A 165 -11.65 -17.93 11.99
N SER A 166 -10.57 -18.00 11.20
CA SER A 166 -9.36 -17.20 11.43
C SER A 166 -9.53 -15.69 11.37
N ASN A 167 -10.67 -15.19 10.90
CA ASN A 167 -11.02 -13.77 10.96
C ASN A 167 -11.31 -13.27 12.40
N GLU A 168 -11.64 -14.18 13.32
CA GLU A 168 -11.93 -13.87 14.74
C GLU A 168 -10.66 -13.73 15.60
N TYR A 169 -9.52 -14.19 15.09
CA TYR A 169 -8.21 -14.08 15.73
C TYR A 169 -7.14 -13.59 14.75
N GLN A 170 -5.87 -13.57 15.17
CA GLN A 170 -4.78 -12.96 14.39
C GLN A 170 -3.91 -14.05 13.76
N LEU A 171 -4.30 -14.49 12.56
CA LEU A 171 -3.55 -15.45 11.77
C LEU A 171 -2.83 -14.77 10.59
N ILE A 172 -1.68 -15.33 10.20
CA ILE A 172 -0.91 -14.85 9.04
C ILE A 172 -1.52 -15.41 7.74
N ASP A 173 -1.58 -14.59 6.69
CA ASP A 173 -2.22 -14.99 5.42
C ASP A 173 -1.58 -16.21 4.74
N CYS A 174 -0.29 -16.45 4.98
CA CYS A 174 0.45 -17.56 4.38
C CYS A 174 0.29 -18.90 5.12
N ALA A 175 -0.50 -18.95 6.21
CA ALA A 175 -0.69 -20.13 7.04
C ALA A 175 -1.07 -21.37 6.21
N LYS A 176 -2.20 -21.30 5.48
CA LYS A 176 -2.67 -22.40 4.63
C LYS A 176 -1.64 -22.81 3.57
N TYR A 177 -1.01 -21.84 2.91
CA TYR A 177 -0.03 -22.11 1.86
C TYR A 177 1.15 -22.96 2.36
N PHE A 178 1.70 -22.65 3.54
CA PHE A 178 2.83 -23.41 4.08
C PHE A 178 2.41 -24.70 4.80
N LEU A 179 1.25 -24.72 5.45
CA LEU A 179 0.71 -25.92 6.08
C LEU A 179 0.35 -26.99 5.03
N ASP A 180 -0.20 -26.59 3.89
CA ASP A 180 -0.48 -27.47 2.75
C ASP A 180 0.82 -28.05 2.13
N LYS A 181 1.95 -27.34 2.27
CA LYS A 181 3.26 -27.69 1.70
C LYS A 181 4.26 -28.24 2.74
N ILE A 182 3.79 -28.71 3.88
CA ILE A 182 4.67 -29.09 5.00
C ILE A 182 5.67 -30.21 4.63
N ASP A 183 5.25 -31.15 3.79
CA ASP A 183 6.08 -32.27 3.32
C ASP A 183 7.26 -31.81 2.45
N GLU A 184 7.10 -30.71 1.71
CA GLU A 184 8.18 -30.12 0.93
C GLU A 184 9.18 -29.39 1.83
N VAL A 185 8.68 -28.61 2.80
CA VAL A 185 9.49 -27.79 3.70
C VAL A 185 10.30 -28.64 4.70
N ARG A 186 9.82 -29.85 5.02
CA ARG A 186 10.54 -30.81 5.88
C ARG A 186 11.86 -31.31 5.27
N LYS A 187 11.96 -31.37 3.93
CA LYS A 187 13.11 -31.98 3.25
C LYS A 187 14.42 -31.27 3.60
N VAL A 188 15.49 -32.04 3.78
CA VAL A 188 16.82 -31.51 4.14
C VAL A 188 17.41 -30.64 3.02
N ASP A 189 17.08 -30.96 1.77
CA ASP A 189 17.47 -30.26 0.56
C ASP A 189 16.45 -29.19 0.11
N TYR A 190 15.46 -28.86 0.97
CA TYR A 190 14.47 -27.85 0.66
C TYR A 190 15.12 -26.49 0.36
N THR A 191 14.87 -26.00 -0.85
CA THR A 191 15.28 -24.66 -1.28
C THR A 191 14.01 -23.86 -1.58
N PRO A 192 13.75 -22.74 -0.87
CA PRO A 192 12.55 -21.94 -1.08
C PRO A 192 12.43 -21.43 -2.51
N SER A 193 11.26 -21.67 -3.11
CA SER A 193 10.91 -21.07 -4.39
C SER A 193 10.68 -19.56 -4.25
N GLU A 194 10.68 -18.82 -5.35
CA GLU A 194 10.34 -17.39 -5.34
C GLU A 194 8.95 -17.14 -4.75
N GLN A 195 8.00 -18.07 -5.01
CA GLN A 195 6.66 -18.01 -4.43
C GLN A 195 6.68 -18.19 -2.90
N ASP A 196 7.51 -19.09 -2.39
CA ASP A 196 7.68 -19.27 -0.95
C ASP A 196 8.26 -18.00 -0.31
N ILE A 197 9.23 -17.35 -0.96
CA ILE A 197 9.85 -16.09 -0.48
C ILE A 197 8.84 -14.94 -0.49
N LEU A 198 7.99 -14.86 -1.52
CA LEU A 198 6.93 -13.84 -1.64
C LEU A 198 5.87 -13.99 -0.54
N ARG A 199 5.48 -15.24 -0.23
CA ARG A 199 4.49 -15.58 0.81
C ARG A 199 5.08 -15.55 2.22
N CYS A 200 6.38 -15.74 2.37
CA CYS A 200 7.08 -15.71 3.65
C CYS A 200 6.89 -14.34 4.33
N ARG A 201 6.39 -14.39 5.56
CA ARG A 201 6.09 -13.22 6.38
C ARG A 201 7.23 -12.94 7.33
N VAL A 202 7.77 -11.73 7.20
CA VAL A 202 8.71 -11.12 8.13
C VAL A 202 8.17 -9.74 8.47
N MET A 203 8.09 -9.41 9.77
CA MET A 203 7.62 -8.08 10.19
C MET A 203 8.70 -7.05 9.92
N THR A 204 8.39 -6.10 9.05
CA THR A 204 9.30 -5.01 8.68
C THR A 204 9.33 -3.95 9.77
N THR A 205 10.48 -3.82 10.43
CA THR A 205 10.76 -2.75 11.40
C THR A 205 11.78 -1.79 10.79
N GLY A 206 11.46 -0.50 10.72
CA GLY A 206 12.31 0.53 10.11
C GLY A 206 11.97 0.82 8.65
N ILE A 207 12.99 1.32 7.94
CA ILE A 207 12.92 1.79 6.55
C ILE A 207 13.93 0.97 5.75
N PHE A 208 13.47 0.34 4.68
CA PHE A 208 14.30 -0.42 3.75
C PHE A 208 14.28 0.25 2.38
N GLU A 209 15.45 0.38 1.78
CA GLU A 209 15.63 1.02 0.48
C GLU A 209 15.97 -0.02 -0.58
N THR A 210 15.39 0.10 -1.76
CA THR A 210 15.70 -0.74 -2.92
C THR A 210 15.83 0.13 -4.16
N LYS A 211 16.96 -0.01 -4.86
CA LYS A 211 17.27 0.74 -6.07
C LYS A 211 17.32 -0.23 -7.24
N PHE A 212 16.68 0.12 -8.34
CA PHE A 212 16.67 -0.68 -9.56
C PHE A 212 16.53 0.21 -10.78
N GLU A 213 16.83 -0.35 -11.94
CA GLU A 213 16.76 0.35 -13.22
C GLU A 213 15.87 -0.45 -14.19
N VAL A 214 14.94 0.24 -14.85
CA VAL A 214 14.05 -0.33 -15.87
C VAL A 214 14.10 0.57 -17.08
N ASP A 215 14.47 0.03 -18.25
CA ASP A 215 14.59 0.78 -19.51
C ASP A 215 15.39 2.10 -19.37
N LYS A 216 16.52 2.04 -18.65
CA LYS A 216 17.41 3.19 -18.34
C LYS A 216 16.83 4.24 -17.39
N VAL A 217 15.65 4.01 -16.84
CA VAL A 217 15.03 4.85 -15.82
C VAL A 217 15.33 4.26 -14.45
N ARG A 218 15.91 5.06 -13.55
CA ARG A 218 16.25 4.63 -12.20
C ARG A 218 15.09 4.87 -11.24
N PHE A 219 14.81 3.85 -10.44
CA PHE A 219 13.81 3.88 -9.39
C PHE A 219 14.47 3.65 -8.03
N HIS A 220 14.03 4.40 -7.03
CA HIS A 220 14.44 4.26 -5.64
C HIS A 220 13.18 4.11 -4.79
N MET A 221 12.93 2.89 -4.33
CA MET A 221 11.77 2.52 -3.54
C MET A 221 12.10 2.46 -2.05
N PHE A 222 11.21 3.00 -1.23
CA PHE A 222 11.27 2.99 0.23
C PHE A 222 10.14 2.13 0.80
N ASP A 223 10.47 1.02 1.44
CA ASP A 223 9.54 0.18 2.21
C ASP A 223 9.62 0.54 3.68
N VAL A 224 8.53 1.08 4.22
CA VAL A 224 8.44 1.51 5.62
C VAL A 224 7.50 0.61 6.40
N GLY A 225 7.83 0.38 7.68
CA GLY A 225 6.96 -0.36 8.60
C GLY A 225 5.54 0.23 8.64
N GLY A 226 4.53 -0.63 8.47
CA GLY A 226 3.12 -0.23 8.37
C GLY A 226 2.35 -0.16 9.70
N GLN A 227 2.92 -0.77 10.74
CA GLN A 227 2.34 -0.85 12.08
C GLN A 227 2.31 0.53 12.73
N ARG A 228 1.36 0.76 13.66
CA ARG A 228 1.12 2.09 14.26
C ARG A 228 2.39 2.72 14.85
N ASP A 229 3.22 1.92 15.52
CA ASP A 229 4.46 2.41 16.17
C ASP A 229 5.54 2.87 15.19
N GLU A 230 5.56 2.28 13.99
CA GLU A 230 6.54 2.57 12.94
C GLU A 230 6.18 3.82 12.12
N ARG A 231 4.91 4.27 12.15
CA ARG A 231 4.42 5.38 11.30
C ARG A 231 5.10 6.71 11.59
N ARG A 232 5.61 6.91 12.81
CA ARG A 232 6.38 8.13 13.17
C ARG A 232 7.64 8.29 12.33
N LYS A 233 8.21 7.19 11.82
CA LYS A 233 9.43 7.20 10.99
C LYS A 233 9.14 7.63 9.55
N TRP A 234 7.89 7.60 9.09
CA TRP A 234 7.53 7.87 7.69
C TRP A 234 7.93 9.26 7.21
N ILE A 235 7.88 10.25 8.11
CA ILE A 235 8.26 11.63 7.80
C ILE A 235 9.72 11.75 7.33
N GLN A 236 10.59 10.81 7.73
CA GLN A 236 11.99 10.78 7.31
C GLN A 236 12.13 10.49 5.80
N CYS A 237 11.11 9.85 5.20
CA CYS A 237 11.09 9.47 3.79
C CYS A 237 10.28 10.45 2.91
N PHE A 238 9.65 11.48 3.46
CA PHE A 238 8.74 12.36 2.71
C PHE A 238 9.47 13.38 1.82
N ASN A 239 10.77 13.55 1.98
CA ASN A 239 11.54 14.50 1.20
C ASN A 239 11.78 13.98 -0.23
N ASP A 240 11.47 14.83 -1.22
CA ASP A 240 11.70 14.62 -2.65
C ASP A 240 11.11 13.32 -3.22
N VAL A 241 9.96 12.88 -2.72
CA VAL A 241 9.24 11.73 -3.29
C VAL A 241 8.55 12.15 -4.60
N THR A 242 8.68 11.34 -5.65
CA THR A 242 8.00 11.56 -6.93
C THR A 242 6.53 11.14 -6.87
N ALA A 243 6.25 9.96 -6.28
CA ALA A 243 4.90 9.45 -6.09
C ALA A 243 4.82 8.55 -4.85
N VAL A 244 3.63 8.50 -4.24
CA VAL A 244 3.34 7.57 -3.14
C VAL A 244 2.59 6.37 -3.70
N ILE A 245 3.04 5.16 -3.37
CA ILE A 245 2.28 3.93 -3.62
C ILE A 245 1.62 3.53 -2.30
N PHE A 246 0.30 3.73 -2.21
CA PHE A 246 -0.48 3.34 -1.05
C PHE A 246 -1.03 1.93 -1.24
N VAL A 247 -0.65 0.98 -0.38
CA VAL A 247 -1.06 -0.42 -0.46
C VAL A 247 -2.11 -0.73 0.60
N CYS A 248 -3.28 -1.18 0.15
CA CYS A 248 -4.41 -1.61 0.97
C CYS A 248 -4.62 -3.13 0.85
N ALA A 249 -4.85 -3.83 1.95
CA ALA A 249 -5.30 -5.23 1.94
C ALA A 249 -6.83 -5.28 1.79
N SER A 250 -7.33 -5.43 0.55
CA SER A 250 -8.77 -5.44 0.27
C SER A 250 -9.49 -6.64 0.89
N SER A 251 -8.81 -7.77 1.05
CA SER A 251 -9.37 -8.99 1.66
C SER A 251 -9.55 -8.91 3.19
N SER A 252 -9.03 -7.88 3.86
CA SER A 252 -9.08 -7.74 5.33
C SER A 252 -10.33 -7.02 5.84
N TYR A 253 -11.39 -6.94 5.04
CA TYR A 253 -12.65 -6.25 5.39
C TYR A 253 -13.37 -6.87 6.59
N ASN A 254 -13.14 -8.14 6.90
CA ASN A 254 -13.76 -8.88 8.01
C ASN A 254 -12.82 -9.10 9.21
N MET A 255 -11.68 -8.38 9.27
CA MET A 255 -10.64 -8.57 10.29
C MET A 255 -10.41 -7.30 11.10
N VAL A 256 -9.89 -7.47 12.32
CA VAL A 256 -9.48 -6.37 13.22
C VAL A 256 -7.95 -6.24 13.31
N LEU A 257 -7.44 -5.09 13.73
CA LEU A 257 -6.01 -4.86 13.90
C LEU A 257 -5.43 -5.73 15.02
N LEU A 258 -4.14 -6.03 14.90
CA LEU A 258 -3.38 -6.70 15.96
C LEU A 258 -3.19 -5.76 17.15
N GLU A 259 -2.92 -4.48 16.86
CA GLU A 259 -2.67 -3.44 17.87
C GLU A 259 -3.96 -3.00 18.60
N ASP A 260 -5.12 -3.17 17.96
CA ASP A 260 -6.41 -2.72 18.47
C ASP A 260 -7.55 -3.59 17.92
N LYS A 261 -8.01 -4.52 18.77
CA LYS A 261 -9.05 -5.51 18.42
C LYS A 261 -10.42 -4.88 18.15
N THR A 262 -10.61 -3.59 18.41
CA THR A 262 -11.89 -2.88 18.15
C THR A 262 -11.93 -2.26 16.76
N VAL A 263 -10.78 -2.09 16.11
CA VAL A 263 -10.67 -1.37 14.85
C VAL A 263 -10.56 -2.34 13.68
N ASN A 264 -11.50 -2.24 12.75
CA ASN A 264 -11.48 -2.99 11.50
C ASN A 264 -10.27 -2.58 10.62
N ARG A 265 -9.58 -3.58 10.04
CA ARG A 265 -8.36 -3.35 9.24
C ARG A 265 -8.60 -2.49 7.99
N LEU A 266 -9.71 -2.70 7.28
CA LEU A 266 -10.02 -1.91 6.09
C LEU A 266 -10.41 -0.47 6.46
N ARG A 267 -11.15 -0.27 7.55
CA ARG A 267 -11.47 1.07 8.07
C ARG A 267 -10.21 1.83 8.53
N GLU A 268 -9.28 1.15 9.18
CA GLU A 268 -7.97 1.72 9.50
C GLU A 268 -7.24 2.15 8.22
N SER A 269 -7.25 1.32 7.18
CA SER A 269 -6.62 1.64 5.90
C SER A 269 -7.25 2.88 5.24
N LEU A 270 -8.58 3.04 5.32
CA LEU A 270 -9.29 4.23 4.83
C LEU A 270 -8.91 5.49 5.64
N SER A 271 -8.90 5.38 6.97
CA SER A 271 -8.49 6.48 7.86
C SER A 271 -7.04 6.91 7.60
N LEU A 272 -6.14 5.94 7.44
CA LEU A 272 -4.75 6.16 7.13
C LEU A 272 -4.58 6.84 5.75
N PHE A 273 -5.29 6.35 4.73
CA PHE A 273 -5.27 6.97 3.41
C PHE A 273 -5.75 8.42 3.46
N LYS A 274 -6.85 8.70 4.18
CA LYS A 274 -7.35 10.07 4.39
C LYS A 274 -6.29 10.97 5.04
N SER A 275 -5.53 10.44 6.01
CA SER A 275 -4.44 11.18 6.67
C SER A 275 -3.29 11.49 5.71
N ILE A 276 -2.93 10.54 4.84
CA ILE A 276 -1.90 10.71 3.81
C ILE A 276 -2.34 11.68 2.72
N TRP A 277 -3.58 11.55 2.24
CA TRP A 277 -4.16 12.40 1.20
C TRP A 277 -4.17 13.88 1.61
N ASN A 278 -4.57 14.16 2.86
CA ASN A 278 -4.65 15.52 3.40
C ASN A 278 -3.33 16.01 4.04
N ASN A 279 -2.25 15.24 3.91
CA ASN A 279 -1.00 15.54 4.59
C ASN A 279 -0.31 16.76 3.97
N ARG A 280 0.09 17.74 4.81
CA ARG A 280 0.75 18.98 4.36
C ARG A 280 2.02 18.77 3.54
N TRP A 281 2.77 17.71 3.81
CA TRP A 281 4.03 17.38 3.12
C TRP A 281 3.79 16.65 1.79
N LEU A 282 2.56 16.14 1.55
CA LEU A 282 2.22 15.35 0.36
C LEU A 282 1.13 16.01 -0.52
N LYS A 283 0.79 17.27 -0.26
CA LYS A 283 -0.28 18.01 -0.97
C LYS A 283 -0.11 18.11 -2.50
N THR A 284 1.12 18.01 -2.99
CA THR A 284 1.44 18.06 -4.42
C THR A 284 1.79 16.69 -4.99
N ILE A 285 1.91 15.67 -4.14
CA ILE A 285 2.36 14.35 -4.52
C ILE A 285 1.14 13.49 -4.87
N SER A 286 1.14 12.91 -6.06
CA SER A 286 0.09 12.00 -6.49
C SER A 286 0.23 10.63 -5.82
N VAL A 287 -0.90 9.96 -5.63
CA VAL A 287 -0.98 8.68 -4.94
C VAL A 287 -1.43 7.60 -5.92
N ILE A 288 -0.62 6.55 -6.05
CA ILE A 288 -0.98 5.32 -6.74
C ILE A 288 -1.55 4.37 -5.69
N LEU A 289 -2.83 4.02 -5.81
CA LEU A 289 -3.54 3.19 -4.84
C LEU A 289 -3.55 1.73 -5.30
N PHE A 290 -2.85 0.87 -4.58
CA PHE A 290 -2.88 -0.57 -4.78
C PHE A 290 -3.92 -1.22 -3.86
N LEU A 291 -5.00 -1.70 -4.46
CA LEU A 291 -6.00 -2.54 -3.83
C LEU A 291 -5.51 -3.99 -3.92
N ASN A 292 -4.69 -4.38 -2.94
CA ASN A 292 -3.96 -5.63 -2.93
C ASN A 292 -4.79 -6.80 -2.35
N LYS A 293 -4.30 -8.03 -2.56
CA LYS A 293 -4.89 -9.30 -2.12
C LYS A 293 -6.23 -9.60 -2.80
N GLN A 294 -6.31 -9.33 -4.11
CA GLN A 294 -7.52 -9.60 -4.90
C GLN A 294 -7.85 -11.10 -4.99
N ASP A 295 -6.83 -11.97 -4.95
CA ASP A 295 -6.95 -13.42 -4.84
C ASP A 295 -7.75 -13.82 -3.59
N LEU A 296 -7.33 -13.33 -2.42
CA LEU A 296 -7.99 -13.61 -1.14
C LEU A 296 -9.36 -12.93 -1.03
N LEU A 297 -9.54 -11.75 -1.64
CA LEU A 297 -10.84 -11.08 -1.70
C LEU A 297 -11.83 -11.93 -2.51
N ALA A 298 -11.41 -12.41 -3.68
CA ALA A 298 -12.26 -13.24 -4.54
C ALA A 298 -12.67 -14.54 -3.84
N GLU A 299 -11.74 -15.22 -3.17
CA GLU A 299 -12.01 -16.43 -2.39
C GLU A 299 -13.05 -16.16 -1.28
N LYS A 300 -12.84 -15.12 -0.47
CA LYS A 300 -13.77 -14.76 0.62
C LYS A 300 -15.16 -14.39 0.13
N ILE A 301 -15.27 -13.59 -0.93
CA ILE A 301 -16.57 -13.20 -1.49
C ILE A 301 -17.31 -14.42 -2.06
N LYS A 302 -16.62 -15.30 -2.78
CA LYS A 302 -17.21 -16.53 -3.33
C LYS A 302 -17.65 -17.53 -2.25
N SER A 303 -16.92 -17.60 -1.13
CA SER A 303 -17.29 -18.45 0.00
C SER A 303 -18.67 -18.11 0.60
N GLY A 304 -19.09 -16.85 0.49
CA GLY A 304 -20.35 -16.34 1.05
C GLY A 304 -20.44 -16.37 2.59
N ARG A 305 -19.38 -16.80 3.30
CA ARG A 305 -19.43 -16.98 4.78
C ARG A 305 -19.42 -15.65 5.54
N HIS A 306 -18.64 -14.69 5.06
CA HIS A 306 -18.51 -13.36 5.67
C HIS A 306 -18.93 -12.31 4.66
N LYS A 307 -20.19 -11.89 4.73
CA LYS A 307 -20.76 -10.92 3.81
C LYS A 307 -20.15 -9.54 4.05
N LEU A 308 -19.90 -8.79 2.98
CA LEU A 308 -19.25 -7.49 3.07
C LEU A 308 -20.16 -6.46 3.75
N GLU A 309 -21.46 -6.57 3.53
CA GLU A 309 -22.51 -5.74 4.11
C GLU A 309 -22.60 -5.82 5.65
N ASP A 310 -22.16 -6.92 6.26
CA ASP A 310 -22.15 -7.06 7.72
C ASP A 310 -21.12 -6.11 8.37
N TYR A 311 -20.07 -5.74 7.63
CA TYR A 311 -18.98 -4.86 8.09
C TYR A 311 -19.09 -3.45 7.50
N PHE A 312 -19.65 -3.34 6.30
CA PHE A 312 -19.85 -2.11 5.54
C PHE A 312 -21.32 -2.06 5.03
N PRO A 313 -22.28 -1.62 5.87
CA PRO A 313 -23.71 -1.66 5.54
C PRO A 313 -24.06 -0.98 4.21
N GLU A 314 -23.34 0.09 3.87
CA GLU A 314 -23.43 0.81 2.60
C GLU A 314 -23.21 -0.06 1.34
N TYR A 315 -22.57 -1.22 1.46
CA TYR A 315 -22.39 -2.16 0.36
C TYR A 315 -23.71 -2.73 -0.16
N SER A 316 -24.72 -2.90 0.70
CA SER A 316 -26.01 -3.51 0.35
C SER A 316 -26.67 -2.82 -0.85
N ASN A 317 -26.56 -1.50 -0.90
CA ASN A 317 -27.15 -0.65 -1.94
C ASN A 317 -26.15 -0.25 -3.03
N TYR A 318 -24.90 -0.73 -2.95
CA TYR A 318 -23.86 -0.37 -3.90
C TYR A 318 -24.10 -1.03 -5.26
N LEU A 319 -24.12 -0.22 -6.32
CA LEU A 319 -24.19 -0.68 -7.70
C LEU A 319 -22.81 -0.63 -8.35
N ILE A 320 -22.53 -1.57 -9.24
CA ILE A 320 -21.31 -1.58 -10.03
C ILE A 320 -21.29 -0.29 -10.87
N PRO A 321 -20.21 0.50 -10.82
CA PRO A 321 -20.15 1.75 -11.56
C PRO A 321 -19.95 1.46 -13.06
N SER A 322 -20.36 2.40 -13.91
CA SER A 322 -20.35 2.21 -15.38
C SER A 322 -18.94 2.11 -15.98
N ASP A 323 -17.92 2.60 -15.27
CA ASP A 323 -16.51 2.50 -15.64
C ASP A 323 -15.87 1.18 -15.22
N ALA A 324 -16.65 0.23 -14.69
CA ALA A 324 -16.14 -1.05 -14.25
C ALA A 324 -15.66 -1.91 -15.43
N GLN A 325 -14.47 -2.46 -15.29
CA GLN A 325 -13.84 -3.38 -16.21
C GLN A 325 -13.97 -4.80 -15.66
N PHE A 326 -14.37 -5.73 -16.53
CA PHE A 326 -14.56 -7.13 -16.21
C PHE A 326 -13.42 -7.93 -16.82
N GLU A 327 -12.67 -8.66 -15.99
CA GLU A 327 -11.72 -9.63 -16.51
C GLU A 327 -12.48 -10.89 -17.01
N PRO A 328 -12.00 -11.59 -18.05
CA PRO A 328 -12.71 -12.76 -18.59
C PRO A 328 -12.93 -13.84 -17.52
N GLY A 329 -14.18 -14.25 -17.32
CA GLY A 329 -14.55 -15.27 -16.33
C GLY A 329 -14.62 -14.77 -14.88
N GLU A 330 -14.53 -13.46 -14.66
CA GLU A 330 -14.64 -12.88 -13.32
C GLU A 330 -16.09 -12.87 -12.82
N ASP A 331 -16.27 -13.26 -11.55
CA ASP A 331 -17.57 -13.30 -10.91
C ASP A 331 -18.11 -11.87 -10.64
N PRO A 332 -19.34 -11.52 -11.08
CA PRO A 332 -19.91 -10.20 -10.85
C PRO A 332 -19.95 -9.76 -9.39
N CYS A 333 -20.09 -10.69 -8.43
CA CYS A 333 -20.05 -10.38 -7.00
C CYS A 333 -18.66 -9.92 -6.56
N VAL A 334 -17.60 -10.53 -7.12
CA VAL A 334 -16.21 -10.12 -6.85
C VAL A 334 -15.93 -8.76 -7.47
N VAL A 335 -16.41 -8.51 -8.69
CA VAL A 335 -16.31 -7.19 -9.34
C VAL A 335 -17.00 -6.13 -8.49
N ARG A 336 -18.25 -6.38 -8.05
CA ARG A 336 -18.98 -5.46 -7.19
C ARG A 336 -18.23 -5.16 -5.89
N ALA A 337 -17.66 -6.18 -5.23
CA ALA A 337 -16.91 -6.02 -4.00
C ALA A 337 -15.62 -5.21 -4.18
N LYS A 338 -14.79 -5.53 -5.19
CA LYS A 338 -13.52 -4.80 -5.42
C LYS A 338 -13.78 -3.35 -5.81
N TYR A 339 -14.81 -3.09 -6.62
CA TYR A 339 -15.19 -1.72 -7.02
C TYR A 339 -15.83 -0.92 -5.89
N PHE A 340 -16.57 -1.56 -4.98
CA PHE A 340 -17.02 -0.92 -3.76
C PHE A 340 -15.85 -0.40 -2.92
N ILE A 341 -14.87 -1.27 -2.65
CA ILE A 341 -13.67 -0.89 -1.88
C ILE A 341 -12.92 0.23 -2.59
N ARG A 342 -12.74 0.15 -3.92
CA ARG A 342 -12.19 1.24 -4.74
C ARG A 342 -12.96 2.55 -4.51
N GLY A 343 -14.28 2.50 -4.58
CA GLY A 343 -15.17 3.64 -4.37
C GLY A 343 -14.99 4.29 -3.00
N GLU A 344 -14.83 3.51 -1.93
CA GLU A 344 -14.60 4.04 -0.58
C GLU A 344 -13.31 4.88 -0.48
N PHE A 345 -12.22 4.46 -1.13
CA PHE A 345 -11.00 5.28 -1.19
C PHE A 345 -11.17 6.52 -2.06
N LEU A 346 -11.83 6.39 -3.21
CA LEU A 346 -12.02 7.52 -4.13
C LEU A 346 -12.93 8.60 -3.54
N LYS A 347 -13.91 8.23 -2.71
CA LYS A 347 -14.72 9.18 -1.92
C LYS A 347 -13.87 10.07 -1.02
N LEU A 348 -12.75 9.57 -0.50
CA LEU A 348 -11.84 10.33 0.35
C LEU A 348 -10.97 11.32 -0.43
N CYS A 349 -10.83 11.11 -1.72
CA CYS A 349 -10.11 12.02 -2.60
C CYS A 349 -10.98 13.25 -2.90
N LEU A 350 -12.29 13.05 -3.08
CA LEU A 350 -13.24 14.11 -3.45
C LEU A 350 -13.28 15.27 -2.44
N PRO A 351 -13.40 16.53 -2.92
CA PRO A 351 -13.48 17.68 -2.04
C PRO A 351 -14.70 17.61 -1.12
N SER A 352 -14.49 17.97 0.15
CA SER A 352 -15.57 17.98 1.11
C SER A 352 -16.62 19.02 0.70
N MET A 353 -17.90 18.64 0.69
CA MET A 353 -19.01 19.55 0.35
C MET A 353 -19.07 20.82 1.23
N ARG A 354 -18.30 20.90 2.32
CA ARG A 354 -18.20 22.08 3.19
C ARG A 354 -17.37 23.22 2.60
N GLU A 355 -16.43 22.96 1.68
CA GLU A 355 -15.60 24.00 1.08
C GLU A 355 -16.28 24.71 -0.10
N GLN A 356 -17.27 24.08 -0.74
CA GLN A 356 -18.03 24.69 -1.85
C GLN A 356 -19.08 25.71 -1.37
N ALA A 357 -19.50 25.66 -0.10
CA ALA A 357 -20.47 26.60 0.47
C ALA A 357 -19.86 27.96 0.89
N ALA A 358 -18.53 28.09 0.95
CA ALA A 358 -17.85 29.29 1.44
C ALA A 358 -17.57 30.34 0.35
N GLY A 359 -17.97 30.10 -0.91
CA GLY A 359 -17.60 30.97 -2.05
C GLY A 359 -18.73 31.39 -2.98
N VAL A 360 -19.99 31.06 -2.68
CA VAL A 360 -21.13 31.47 -3.52
C VAL A 360 -21.83 32.66 -2.86
N PRO A 361 -21.84 33.86 -3.48
CA PRO A 361 -22.74 34.92 -3.04
C PRO A 361 -24.17 34.43 -3.23
N LEU A 362 -24.96 34.45 -2.16
CA LEU A 362 -26.41 34.22 -2.23
C LEU A 362 -27.01 35.14 -3.30
N PRO A 363 -27.82 34.63 -4.26
CA PRO A 363 -28.51 35.51 -5.19
C PRO A 363 -29.47 36.41 -4.40
N CYS A 364 -29.41 37.71 -4.67
CA CYS A 364 -30.40 38.68 -4.20
C CYS A 364 -31.81 38.16 -4.48
N VAL A 365 -32.60 38.02 -3.42
CA VAL A 365 -34.05 37.74 -3.50
C VAL A 365 -34.69 38.96 -4.15
N LEU A 366 -35.13 38.81 -5.40
CA LEU A 366 -36.13 39.70 -5.97
C LEU A 366 -37.45 39.43 -5.27
N THR A 367 -37.96 40.47 -4.65
CA THR A 367 -39.29 40.57 -4.05
C THR A 367 -40.35 40.38 -5.13
N GLU A 368 -41.26 39.43 -4.94
CA GLU A 368 -42.61 39.53 -5.48
C GLU A 368 -43.60 39.47 -4.31
N GLU A 369 -44.28 40.60 -4.12
CA GLU A 369 -45.40 40.77 -3.21
C GLU A 369 -46.63 40.00 -3.71
N SER A 370 -47.39 39.52 -2.72
CA SER A 370 -48.85 39.41 -2.75
C SER A 370 -49.52 38.40 -3.68
N ALA A 371 -49.93 37.27 -3.09
CA ALA A 371 -51.29 36.76 -3.25
C ALA A 371 -51.62 35.81 -2.10
N SER A 372 -52.50 36.27 -1.21
CA SER A 372 -53.03 35.48 -0.10
C SER A 372 -54.09 34.50 -0.59
N ALA A 373 -54.03 33.24 -0.18
CA ALA A 373 -55.21 32.41 0.04
C ALA A 373 -54.86 31.23 0.96
N LYS A 374 -55.58 31.15 2.09
CA LYS A 374 -55.47 30.15 3.15
C LYS A 374 -55.97 28.76 2.71
N PRO A 375 -55.63 27.69 3.45
CA PRO A 375 -55.91 26.31 3.04
C PRO A 375 -57.14 25.69 3.75
N LEU A 376 -57.44 24.47 3.29
CA LEU A 376 -58.19 23.35 3.93
C LEU A 376 -59.70 23.16 3.67
N VAL A 377 -59.96 22.07 2.92
CA VAL A 377 -60.75 20.85 3.28
C VAL A 377 -62.29 20.91 3.29
N GLN A 378 -62.89 20.00 2.52
CA GLN A 378 -64.04 19.15 2.91
C GLN A 378 -64.16 17.94 1.94
N THR A 379 -63.86 16.72 2.41
CA THR A 379 -64.78 15.58 2.64
C THR A 379 -65.67 15.14 1.47
N GLY A 380 -65.56 13.88 1.03
CA GLY A 380 -66.58 13.27 0.17
C GLY A 380 -66.25 11.91 -0.46
N ARG A 381 -66.57 10.83 0.27
CA ARG A 381 -67.00 9.48 -0.14
C ARG A 381 -66.84 9.01 -1.60
N GLY A 382 -66.22 7.81 -1.74
CA GLY A 382 -66.75 6.66 -2.49
C GLY A 382 -66.74 6.72 -4.02
N GLY A 383 -65.96 5.83 -4.66
CA GLY A 383 -66.11 5.59 -6.10
C GLY A 383 -64.96 4.81 -6.73
N THR A 384 -65.19 3.51 -6.85
CA THR A 384 -64.62 2.51 -7.77
C THR A 384 -63.70 3.02 -8.89
N LEU A 385 -62.46 2.50 -8.90
CA LEU A 385 -61.57 2.49 -10.07
C LEU A 385 -62.09 1.49 -11.11
N THR A 386 -62.33 1.94 -12.34
CA THR A 386 -62.39 1.04 -13.49
C THR A 386 -61.64 1.66 -14.66
N LEU A 387 -60.77 0.83 -15.23
CA LEU A 387 -59.81 1.06 -16.29
C LEU A 387 -60.54 1.27 -17.64
N HIS A 388 -60.16 2.27 -18.44
CA HIS A 388 -60.13 2.10 -19.90
C HIS A 388 -59.11 3.04 -20.56
N ALA A 389 -58.21 2.41 -21.30
CA ALA A 389 -57.13 3.01 -22.07
C ALA A 389 -57.63 3.73 -23.32
N LEU A 390 -56.84 4.68 -23.84
CA LEU A 390 -56.57 4.80 -25.27
C LEU A 390 -55.29 5.63 -25.56
N ARG A 391 -54.27 4.87 -25.95
CA ARG A 391 -53.18 5.11 -26.91
C ARG A 391 -52.69 6.54 -27.25
N SER A 392 -51.35 6.58 -27.20
CA SER A 392 -50.40 7.25 -28.11
C SER A 392 -50.25 8.77 -27.96
N HIS A 393 -49.06 9.20 -27.52
CA HIS A 393 -48.10 9.97 -28.34
C HIS A 393 -46.74 10.09 -27.60
N SER A 394 -45.68 9.87 -28.39
CA SER A 394 -44.32 10.40 -28.28
C SER A 394 -43.50 10.29 -26.97
N SER A 395 -42.34 9.66 -27.15
CA SER A 395 -41.14 9.71 -26.31
C SER A 395 -40.70 11.13 -25.96
N SER A 396 -40.78 11.53 -24.68
CA SER A 396 -39.91 12.59 -24.10
C SER A 396 -40.14 12.88 -22.62
N SER A 397 -41.18 12.36 -21.96
CA SER A 397 -41.65 12.99 -20.70
C SER A 397 -41.50 12.16 -19.41
N ILE A 398 -40.91 10.96 -19.45
CA ILE A 398 -40.68 10.14 -18.23
C ILE A 398 -39.27 10.37 -17.62
N SER A 399 -38.48 11.31 -18.15
CA SER A 399 -37.13 11.62 -17.63
C SER A 399 -37.07 12.80 -16.64
N ARG A 400 -38.21 13.38 -16.23
CA ARG A 400 -38.22 14.65 -15.48
C ARG A 400 -38.52 14.59 -13.97
N THR A 401 -38.71 13.41 -13.37
CA THR A 401 -39.02 13.33 -11.92
C THR A 401 -37.95 12.63 -11.07
N TYR A 402 -36.81 12.21 -11.66
CA TYR A 402 -35.64 11.73 -10.90
C TYR A 402 -34.39 12.61 -11.11
N ARG A 403 -34.58 13.87 -11.49
CA ARG A 403 -33.48 14.84 -11.70
C ARG A 403 -33.44 15.94 -10.62
N TYR A 404 -33.85 15.59 -9.40
CA TYR A 404 -33.59 16.38 -8.19
C TYR A 404 -32.81 15.50 -7.23
N ILE A 405 -31.49 15.41 -7.45
CA ILE A 405 -30.41 15.05 -6.53
C ILE A 405 -29.17 14.93 -7.46
N TYR A 406 -28.31 15.96 -7.47
CA TYR A 406 -27.06 16.15 -8.24
C TYR A 406 -27.14 16.55 -9.73
N PRO A 407 -27.13 17.86 -10.05
CA PRO A 407 -26.86 18.33 -11.41
C PRO A 407 -25.63 19.26 -11.46
N HIS A 408 -24.44 18.82 -11.05
CA HIS A 408 -23.16 19.48 -11.39
C HIS A 408 -21.98 18.49 -11.29
N PHE A 409 -21.92 17.51 -12.20
CA PHE A 409 -20.71 16.71 -12.45
C PHE A 409 -20.64 16.38 -13.94
N THR A 410 -20.31 17.39 -14.74
CA THR A 410 -19.76 17.21 -16.07
C THR A 410 -18.46 17.98 -16.13
N CYS A 411 -17.40 17.37 -15.58
CA CYS A 411 -16.03 17.76 -15.88
C CYS A 411 -15.39 16.59 -16.62
N ALA A 412 -15.08 16.84 -17.89
CA ALA A 412 -14.24 16.08 -18.81
C ALA A 412 -13.90 14.61 -18.43
N LEU A 413 -14.75 13.70 -18.91
CA LEU A 413 -14.38 12.31 -19.15
C LEU A 413 -13.49 12.25 -20.40
N ASP A 414 -12.19 12.45 -20.24
CA ASP A 414 -11.19 11.98 -21.20
C ASP A 414 -10.19 11.07 -20.47
N SER A 415 -10.15 9.81 -20.90
CA SER A 415 -9.38 8.66 -20.40
C SER A 415 -9.77 8.06 -19.04
N ALA A 416 -10.44 6.90 -19.13
CA ALA A 416 -11.06 5.99 -18.16
C ALA A 416 -10.40 5.63 -16.79
N ASN A 417 -9.48 6.41 -16.21
CA ASN A 417 -8.88 6.08 -14.89
C ASN A 417 -8.49 7.30 -14.03
N LEU A 418 -8.84 8.53 -14.42
CA LEU A 418 -8.45 9.73 -13.69
C LEU A 418 -9.61 10.24 -12.81
N ILE A 419 -9.40 10.35 -11.49
CA ILE A 419 -10.22 11.23 -10.66
C ILE A 419 -9.32 12.36 -10.15
N SER A 420 -9.55 13.56 -10.69
CA SER A 420 -8.97 14.81 -10.23
C SER A 420 -9.78 15.32 -9.05
N THR A 421 -9.13 15.51 -7.90
CA THR A 421 -9.80 16.01 -6.69
C THR A 421 -8.90 17.00 -5.95
N ALA A 422 -9.04 18.26 -6.32
CA ALA A 422 -8.40 19.37 -5.64
C ALA A 422 -9.36 19.96 -4.59
N THR A 423 -9.00 19.91 -3.32
CA THR A 423 -9.51 20.82 -2.28
C THR A 423 -8.56 22.01 -2.20
N GLY A 424 -8.94 23.13 -2.81
CA GLY A 424 -8.01 24.24 -3.03
C GLY A 424 -6.94 23.90 -4.07
N ASP A 425 -5.93 24.75 -4.21
CA ASP A 425 -4.88 24.82 -5.25
C ASP A 425 -4.03 23.53 -5.54
N SER A 426 -4.39 22.36 -5.01
CA SER A 426 -3.63 21.10 -5.08
C SER A 426 -3.90 20.26 -6.34
N ARG A 427 -2.90 20.18 -7.23
CA ARG A 427 -2.90 19.45 -8.51
C ARG A 427 -2.48 17.96 -8.41
N HIS A 428 -2.79 17.25 -7.32
CA HIS A 428 -2.44 15.82 -7.18
C HIS A 428 -3.61 14.87 -7.48
N HIS A 429 -3.30 13.64 -7.89
CA HIS A 429 -4.29 12.68 -8.40
C HIS A 429 -4.16 11.32 -7.69
N CYS A 430 -5.27 10.58 -7.64
CA CYS A 430 -5.31 9.20 -7.17
C CYS A 430 -5.46 8.23 -8.34
N TYR A 431 -4.57 7.24 -8.45
CA TYR A 431 -4.55 6.25 -9.53
C TYR A 431 -4.77 4.84 -8.94
N PRO A 432 -6.01 4.32 -8.94
CA PRO A 432 -6.32 3.02 -8.36
C PRO A 432 -5.97 1.86 -9.29
N HIS A 433 -5.32 0.83 -8.75
CA HIS A 433 -5.02 -0.44 -9.41
C HIS A 433 -5.41 -1.61 -8.51
N PHE A 434 -6.03 -2.64 -9.10
CA PHE A 434 -6.30 -3.91 -8.43
C PHE A 434 -5.06 -4.79 -8.55
N THR A 435 -4.52 -5.25 -7.43
CA THR A 435 -3.24 -5.96 -7.39
C THR A 435 -3.27 -7.28 -6.63
N CYS A 436 -2.45 -8.22 -7.07
CA CYS A 436 -2.11 -9.41 -6.32
C CYS A 436 -0.58 -9.44 -6.16
N ALA A 437 -0.08 -8.95 -5.02
CA ALA A 437 1.36 -8.78 -4.80
C ALA A 437 2.17 -10.08 -4.87
N VAL A 438 1.51 -11.23 -4.73
CA VAL A 438 2.12 -12.57 -4.80
C VAL A 438 2.04 -13.17 -6.20
N ASP A 439 1.47 -12.45 -7.17
CA ASP A 439 1.46 -12.79 -8.59
C ASP A 439 2.42 -11.86 -9.33
N THR A 440 3.51 -12.44 -9.82
CA THR A 440 4.59 -11.71 -10.49
C THR A 440 4.15 -11.10 -11.82
N GLU A 441 3.23 -11.74 -12.56
CA GLU A 441 2.74 -11.21 -13.84
C GLU A 441 1.78 -10.04 -13.60
N ASN A 442 0.89 -10.17 -12.61
CA ASN A 442 0.00 -9.07 -12.22
C ASN A 442 0.79 -7.82 -11.84
N ILE A 443 1.84 -7.97 -11.00
CA ILE A 443 2.67 -6.83 -10.58
C ILE A 443 3.51 -6.28 -11.74
N ARG A 444 4.02 -7.12 -12.64
CA ARG A 444 4.70 -6.66 -13.86
C ARG A 444 3.80 -5.76 -14.70
N ARG A 445 2.56 -6.20 -14.98
CA ARG A 445 1.58 -5.40 -15.75
C ARG A 445 1.27 -4.08 -15.04
N VAL A 446 0.90 -4.15 -13.77
CA VAL A 446 0.49 -2.95 -13.00
C VAL A 446 1.64 -1.96 -12.86
N PHE A 447 2.87 -2.44 -12.65
CA PHE A 447 4.03 -1.55 -12.55
C PHE A 447 4.36 -0.87 -13.88
N ASN A 448 4.19 -1.55 -15.00
CA ASN A 448 4.32 -0.94 -16.32
C ASN A 448 3.29 0.18 -16.52
N ASP A 449 2.03 -0.02 -16.12
CA ASP A 449 1.00 1.04 -16.15
C ASP A 449 1.39 2.23 -15.25
N CYS A 450 1.90 1.92 -14.05
CA CYS A 450 2.36 2.94 -13.10
C CYS A 450 3.56 3.73 -13.63
N ARG A 451 4.44 3.11 -14.40
CA ARG A 451 5.62 3.76 -14.96
C ARG A 451 5.25 4.96 -15.84
N ASP A 452 4.27 4.77 -16.72
CA ASP A 452 3.80 5.83 -17.62
C ASP A 452 3.17 6.99 -16.83
N ILE A 453 2.47 6.66 -15.74
CA ILE A 453 1.91 7.64 -14.80
C ILE A 453 3.05 8.41 -14.09
N ILE A 454 4.04 7.69 -13.55
CA ILE A 454 5.17 8.28 -12.80
C ILE A 454 6.00 9.19 -13.70
N GLN A 455 6.26 8.79 -14.94
CA GLN A 455 6.99 9.62 -15.90
C GLN A 455 6.25 10.93 -16.18
N ARG A 456 4.94 10.88 -16.41
CA ARG A 456 4.13 12.09 -16.60
C ARG A 456 4.10 12.98 -15.35
N ILE A 457 3.99 12.39 -14.16
CA ILE A 457 4.05 13.13 -12.88
C ILE A 457 5.40 13.84 -12.74
N HIS A 458 6.49 13.12 -12.99
CA HIS A 458 7.83 13.65 -12.85
C HIS A 458 8.10 14.80 -13.84
N LEU A 459 7.71 14.64 -15.10
CA LEU A 459 7.87 15.70 -16.10
C LEU A 459 7.06 16.96 -15.74
N ARG A 460 5.83 16.81 -15.20
CA ARG A 460 5.04 17.94 -14.68
C ARG A 460 5.71 18.62 -13.49
N GLN A 461 6.36 17.87 -12.61
CA GLN A 461 7.05 18.42 -11.43
C GLN A 461 8.22 19.35 -11.82
N TYR A 462 8.82 19.13 -12.99
CA TYR A 462 9.91 19.97 -13.52
C TYR A 462 9.44 20.98 -14.58
N GLU A 463 8.13 21.22 -14.71
CA GLU A 463 7.54 22.15 -15.68
C GLU A 463 7.95 21.85 -17.14
N LEU A 464 8.21 20.58 -17.44
CA LEU A 464 8.57 20.11 -18.79
C LEU A 464 7.34 19.70 -19.63
N LEU A 465 6.14 19.79 -19.07
CA LEU A 465 4.84 19.41 -19.67
C LEU A 465 3.78 20.47 -19.46
#